data_AF-A0A429IK88-F1
#
_entry.id   AF-A0A429IK88-F1
#
_cell.length_a   1.000
_cell.length_b   1.000
_cell.length_c   1.000
_cell.angle_alpha   90.00
_cell.angle_beta   90.00
_cell.angle_gamma   90.00
#
_symmetry.space_group_name_H-M   'P 1'
#
loop_
_entity.id
_entity.type
_entity.pdbx_description
1 polymer ?
#
loop_
_entity_poly.entity_id
_entity_poly.type
_entity_poly.pdbx_seq_one_letter_code
_entity_poly.pdbx_strand_id
1 'polypeptide(L)'
;MSAGAEDPPPPGITGRAAERGALRELLARSPLVTVTGPANVGKSTLARAVLEEAARHGGRPGGFVRVGCREDVAEDGVTAALSRAAGLPHDTTPQTLAAHFARLGLTVLLDDCDPVAGACAWLVRQLLRAGAARVCGVVSC
;
A
#
# COMPACT_ATOMS: atom_id res chain seq x y z
N MET A 1 -3.55 -30.73 32.79
CA MET A 1 -4.22 -29.41 32.89
C MET A 1 -3.23 -28.39 32.37
N SER A 2 -3.18 -28.22 31.05
CA SER A 2 -2.17 -27.38 30.40
C SER A 2 -2.70 -25.97 30.27
N ALA A 3 -2.03 -25.05 30.95
CA ALA A 3 -2.19 -23.61 30.76
C ALA A 3 -1.74 -23.26 29.34
N GLY A 4 -2.69 -22.99 28.45
CA GLY A 4 -2.44 -22.34 27.18
C GLY A 4 -2.32 -20.84 27.45
N ALA A 5 -1.15 -20.27 27.20
CA ALA A 5 -0.95 -18.84 27.16
C ALA A 5 -1.86 -18.26 26.07
N GLU A 6 -2.87 -17.51 26.49
CA GLU A 6 -3.69 -16.71 25.59
C GLU A 6 -2.85 -15.51 25.15
N ASP A 7 -2.49 -15.51 23.87
CA ASP A 7 -1.79 -14.41 23.19
C ASP A 7 -2.59 -13.11 23.41
N PRO A 8 -1.97 -11.98 23.84
CA PRO A 8 -2.71 -10.74 23.98
C PRO A 8 -3.28 -10.35 22.60
N PRO A 9 -4.55 -9.90 22.51
CA PRO A 9 -5.12 -9.49 21.24
C PRO A 9 -4.22 -8.40 20.62
N PRO A 10 -3.92 -8.46 19.31
CA PRO A 10 -3.14 -7.41 18.66
C PRO A 10 -3.82 -6.07 18.95
N PRO A 11 -3.06 -5.02 19.30
CA PRO A 11 -3.64 -3.79 19.82
C PRO A 11 -4.67 -3.25 18.84
N GLY A 12 -5.95 -3.39 19.20
CA GLY A 12 -7.06 -2.71 18.55
C GLY A 12 -6.89 -1.23 18.85
N ILE A 13 -6.26 -0.52 17.92
CA ILE A 13 -5.76 0.82 18.12
C ILE A 13 -6.94 1.78 18.29
N THR A 14 -7.20 2.15 19.53
CA THR A 14 -8.22 3.14 19.87
C THR A 14 -7.65 4.52 19.58
N GLY A 15 -8.06 5.12 18.46
CA GLY A 15 -7.75 6.49 18.11
C GLY A 15 -6.99 6.63 16.79
N ARG A 16 -7.70 7.08 15.75
CA ARG A 16 -7.17 7.29 14.39
C ARG A 16 -5.87 8.11 14.34
N ALA A 17 -5.59 8.95 15.35
CA ALA A 17 -4.32 9.69 15.45
C ALA A 17 -3.12 8.79 15.81
N ALA A 18 -3.29 7.83 16.71
CA ALA A 18 -2.25 6.85 17.05
C ALA A 18 -2.01 5.89 15.87
N GLU A 19 -3.07 5.47 15.18
CA GLU A 19 -2.98 4.66 13.95
C GLU A 19 -2.22 5.40 12.84
N ARG A 20 -2.51 6.69 12.64
CA ARG A 20 -1.79 7.54 11.69
C ARG A 20 -0.30 7.62 12.03
N GLY A 21 0.03 7.85 13.29
CA GLY A 21 1.41 7.92 13.77
C GLY A 21 2.16 6.61 13.53
N ALA A 22 1.56 5.48 13.91
CA ALA A 22 2.12 4.16 13.70
C ALA A 22 2.31 3.83 12.21
N LEU A 23 1.31 4.11 11.37
CA LEU A 23 1.40 3.87 9.92
C LEU A 23 2.50 4.74 9.29
N ARG A 24 2.63 6.00 9.71
CA ARG A 24 3.68 6.89 9.24
C ARG A 24 5.08 6.41 9.62
N GLU A 25 5.26 5.96 10.86
CA GLU A 25 6.53 5.37 11.30
C GLU A 25 6.86 4.08 10.54
N LEU A 26 5.87 3.22 10.33
CA LEU A 26 6.03 1.99 9.55
C LEU A 26 6.42 2.31 8.11
N LEU A 27 5.76 3.28 7.47
CA LEU A 27 6.14 3.74 6.13
C LEU A 27 7.55 4.34 6.14
N ALA A 28 7.98 5.04 7.19
CA ALA A 28 9.32 5.59 7.29
C ALA A 28 10.42 4.51 7.45
N ARG A 29 10.12 3.41 8.13
CA ARG A 29 11.09 2.33 8.41
C ARG A 29 11.06 1.18 7.41
N SER A 30 9.95 0.99 6.71
CA SER A 30 9.71 -0.18 5.85
C SER A 30 9.29 0.25 4.44
N PRO A 31 9.82 -0.41 3.39
CA PRO A 31 9.41 -0.14 2.01
C PRO A 31 8.07 -0.80 1.67
N LEU A 32 7.57 -1.70 2.51
CA LEU A 32 6.26 -2.33 2.38
C LEU A 32 5.51 -2.25 3.71
N VAL A 33 4.28 -1.74 3.67
CA VAL A 33 3.36 -1.78 4.82
C VAL A 33 2.03 -2.35 4.35
N THR A 34 1.45 -3.26 5.13
CA THR A 34 0.13 -3.83 4.88
C THR A 34 -0.78 -3.47 6.04
N VAL A 35 -1.89 -2.79 5.74
CA VAL A 35 -2.92 -2.44 6.71
C VAL A 35 -4.07 -3.43 6.56
N THR A 36 -4.31 -4.21 7.61
CA THR A 36 -5.40 -5.20 7.65
C THR A 36 -6.41 -4.82 8.73
N GLY A 37 -7.63 -5.33 8.63
CA GLY A 37 -8.64 -5.17 9.69
C GLY A 37 -10.08 -5.34 9.20
N PRO A 38 -11.07 -5.29 10.09
CA PRO A 38 -12.47 -5.52 9.75
C PRO A 38 -13.03 -4.46 8.79
N ALA A 39 -13.89 -4.86 7.85
CA ALA A 39 -14.57 -3.95 6.93
C ALA A 39 -15.18 -2.70 7.63
N ASN A 40 -15.26 -1.59 6.91
CA ASN A 40 -15.91 -0.32 7.34
C ASN A 40 -15.27 0.47 8.49
N VAL A 41 -14.11 0.09 9.01
CA VAL A 41 -13.39 0.93 10.01
C VAL A 41 -12.71 2.18 9.41
N GLY A 42 -12.64 2.28 8.08
CA GLY A 42 -12.06 3.42 7.36
C GLY A 42 -10.56 3.30 7.05
N LYS A 43 -10.02 2.08 6.88
CA LYS A 43 -8.60 1.82 6.55
C LYS A 43 -8.12 2.57 5.31
N SER A 44 -8.91 2.57 4.24
CA SER A 44 -8.63 3.30 3.00
C SER A 44 -8.53 4.81 3.24
N THR A 45 -9.41 5.36 4.08
CA THR A 45 -9.39 6.78 4.46
C THR A 45 -8.16 7.10 5.32
N LEU A 46 -7.79 6.21 6.24
CA LEU A 46 -6.59 6.33 7.06
C LEU A 46 -5.31 6.33 6.19
N ALA A 47 -5.16 5.33 5.33
CA ALA A 47 -3.98 5.17 4.47
C ALA A 47 -3.83 6.36 3.52
N ARG A 48 -4.92 6.80 2.87
CA ARG A 48 -4.90 7.98 2.01
C ARG A 48 -4.49 9.23 2.78
N ALA A 49 -5.06 9.47 3.96
CA ALA A 49 -4.71 10.65 4.74
C ALA A 49 -3.23 10.65 5.17
N VAL A 50 -2.68 9.50 5.56
CA VAL A 50 -1.25 9.40 5.92
C VAL A 50 -0.36 9.65 4.70
N LEU A 51 -0.72 9.13 3.52
CA LEU A 51 0.04 9.34 2.29
C LEU A 51 -0.05 10.78 1.78
N GLU A 52 -1.22 11.41 1.85
CA GLU A 52 -1.40 12.83 1.56
C GLU A 52 -0.55 13.71 2.48
N GLU A 53 -0.51 13.36 3.77
CA GLU A 53 0.30 14.07 4.75
C GLU A 53 1.80 13.83 4.55
N ALA A 54 2.20 12.60 4.21
CA ALA A 54 3.59 12.27 3.88
C ALA A 54 4.07 12.99 2.62
N ALA A 55 3.22 13.11 1.60
CA ALA A 55 3.50 13.85 0.37
C ALA A 55 3.66 15.36 0.61
N ARG A 56 3.04 15.92 1.67
CA ARG A 56 3.19 17.33 2.04
C ARG A 56 4.42 17.63 2.89
N HIS A 57 4.83 16.71 3.76
CA HIS A 57 5.89 16.95 4.75
C HIS A 57 7.26 16.38 4.38
N GLY A 58 7.32 15.38 3.49
CA GLY A 58 8.57 14.89 2.95
C GLY A 58 8.96 15.76 1.77
N GLY A 59 10.05 16.55 1.87
CA GLY A 59 10.54 17.46 0.84
C GLY A 59 11.00 16.82 -0.48
N ARG A 60 10.31 15.79 -0.97
CA ARG A 60 10.42 15.22 -2.31
C ARG A 60 9.11 15.54 -3.06
N PRO A 61 9.16 15.90 -4.34
CA PRO A 61 7.98 16.04 -5.19
C PRO A 61 7.42 14.65 -5.52
N GLY A 62 6.91 13.94 -4.52
CA GLY A 62 6.49 12.55 -4.62
C GLY A 62 5.09 12.40 -4.04
N GLY A 63 4.09 12.46 -4.92
CA GLY A 63 2.72 12.08 -4.58
C GLY A 63 2.59 10.58 -4.31
N PHE A 64 1.35 10.10 -4.30
CA PHE A 64 1.06 8.67 -4.26
C PHE A 64 0.20 8.28 -5.45
N VAL A 65 0.34 7.03 -5.88
CA VAL A 65 -0.50 6.42 -6.91
C VAL A 65 -1.43 5.44 -6.22
N ARG A 66 -2.73 5.65 -6.33
CA ARG A 66 -3.75 4.75 -5.77
C ARG A 66 -4.26 3.82 -6.87
N VAL A 67 -4.38 2.54 -6.53
CA VAL A 67 -5.09 1.53 -7.31
C VAL A 67 -6.11 0.88 -6.39
N GLY A 68 -7.40 1.05 -6.69
CA GLY A 68 -8.47 0.30 -6.07
C GLY A 68 -8.54 -1.08 -6.71
N CYS A 69 -7.98 -2.09 -6.06
CA CYS A 69 -7.83 -3.43 -6.64
C CYS A 69 -9.16 -4.13 -6.97
N ARG A 70 -10.27 -3.70 -6.38
CA ARG A 70 -11.61 -4.20 -6.71
C ARG A 70 -12.25 -3.53 -7.92
N GLU A 71 -11.89 -2.27 -8.19
CA GLU A 71 -12.54 -1.40 -9.17
C GLU A 71 -11.67 -1.18 -10.43
N ASP A 72 -10.36 -1.03 -10.24
CA ASP A 72 -9.40 -0.69 -11.29
C ASP A 72 -8.77 -1.92 -11.95
N VAL A 73 -8.78 -3.07 -11.26
CA VAL A 73 -8.18 -4.31 -11.78
C VAL A 73 -9.22 -5.04 -12.62
N ALA A 74 -9.06 -4.89 -13.93
CA ALA A 74 -9.78 -5.65 -14.94
C ALA A 74 -8.96 -6.88 -15.40
N GLU A 75 -9.35 -7.52 -16.50
CA GLU A 75 -8.70 -8.76 -17.00
C GLU A 75 -7.21 -8.60 -17.31
N ASP A 76 -6.79 -7.37 -17.63
CA ASP A 76 -5.42 -6.91 -17.86
C ASP A 76 -4.54 -6.91 -16.60
N GLY A 77 -5.13 -7.08 -15.41
CA GLY A 77 -4.43 -7.37 -14.16
C GLY A 77 -3.87 -6.14 -13.43
N VAL A 78 -3.26 -6.40 -12.26
CA VAL A 78 -2.83 -5.34 -11.32
C VAL A 78 -1.72 -4.45 -11.89
N THR A 79 -0.83 -5.00 -12.71
CA THR A 79 0.26 -4.23 -13.35
C THR A 79 -0.31 -3.18 -14.30
N ALA A 80 -1.27 -3.55 -15.15
CA ALA A 80 -1.90 -2.63 -16.09
C ALA A 80 -2.70 -1.53 -15.37
N ALA A 81 -3.43 -1.90 -14.31
CA ALA A 81 -4.12 -0.95 -13.44
C ALA A 81 -3.15 0.07 -12.82
N LEU A 82 -2.00 -0.40 -12.32
CA LEU A 82 -0.96 0.47 -11.75
C LEU A 82 -0.30 1.37 -12.81
N SER A 83 -0.01 0.85 -14.00
CA SER A 83 0.49 1.65 -15.13
C SER A 83 -0.48 2.77 -15.49
N ARG A 84 -1.78 2.45 -15.60
CA ARG A 84 -2.84 3.42 -15.89
C ARG A 84 -2.91 4.50 -14.80
N ALA A 85 -2.87 4.11 -13.53
CA ALA A 85 -2.88 5.05 -12.41
C ALA A 85 -1.62 5.93 -12.34
N ALA A 86 -0.49 5.42 -12.84
CA ALA A 86 0.77 6.16 -12.97
C ALA A 86 0.85 7.02 -14.24
N GLY A 87 -0.15 6.98 -15.13
CA GLY A 87 -0.11 7.68 -16.42
C GLY A 87 0.88 7.08 -17.42
N LEU A 88 1.20 5.79 -17.28
CA LEU A 88 2.13 5.04 -18.11
C LEU A 88 1.40 4.07 -19.06
N PRO A 89 2.04 3.65 -20.16
CA PRO A 89 1.51 2.63 -21.06
C PRO A 89 1.13 1.33 -20.33
N HIS A 90 0.05 0.69 -20.74
CA HIS A 90 -0.48 -0.52 -20.09
C HIS A 90 0.49 -1.73 -20.14
N ASP A 91 1.39 -1.77 -21.12
CA ASP A 91 2.44 -2.77 -21.33
C ASP A 91 3.73 -2.46 -20.55
N THR A 92 3.72 -1.44 -19.69
CA THR A 92 4.90 -1.07 -18.90
C THR A 92 5.31 -2.21 -17.96
N THR A 93 6.59 -2.55 -18.01
CA THR A 93 7.15 -3.61 -17.15
C THR A 93 7.22 -3.16 -15.68
N PRO A 94 7.13 -4.10 -14.72
CA PRO A 94 7.32 -3.79 -13.30
C PRO A 94 8.63 -3.05 -12.98
N GLN A 95 9.69 -3.32 -13.75
CA GLN A 95 10.99 -2.68 -13.61
C GLN A 95 10.93 -1.19 -14.00
N THR A 96 10.28 -0.87 -15.12
CA THR A 96 10.08 0.51 -15.55
C THR A 96 9.18 1.26 -14.58
N LEU A 97 8.12 0.62 -14.07
CA LEU A 97 7.27 1.17 -13.01
C LEU A 97 8.09 1.48 -11.75
N ALA A 98 8.90 0.53 -11.29
CA ALA A 98 9.75 0.72 -10.11
C ALA A 98 10.74 1.87 -10.29
N ALA A 99 11.42 1.96 -11.44
CA ALA A 99 12.32 3.05 -11.76
C ALA A 99 11.59 4.40 -11.83
N HIS A 100 10.39 4.43 -12.41
CA HIS A 100 9.56 5.63 -12.47
C HIS A 100 9.16 6.10 -11.06
N PHE A 101 8.69 5.20 -10.21
CA PHE A 101 8.33 5.50 -8.83
C PHE A 101 9.53 5.90 -7.98
N ALA A 102 10.68 5.24 -8.14
CA ALA A 102 11.90 5.60 -7.43
C ALA A 102 12.41 6.99 -7.84
N ARG A 103 12.38 7.31 -9.14
CA ARG A 103 12.79 8.61 -9.68
C ARG A 103 11.93 9.76 -9.17
N LEU A 104 10.62 9.57 -9.14
CA LEU A 104 9.67 10.56 -8.66
C LEU A 104 9.43 10.51 -7.14
N GLY A 105 9.97 9.50 -6.45
CA GLY A 105 9.70 9.28 -5.02
C GLY A 105 8.22 8.97 -4.73
N LEU A 106 7.52 8.35 -5.68
CA LEU A 106 6.09 8.02 -5.54
C LEU A 106 5.90 6.82 -4.59
N THR A 107 4.83 6.89 -3.82
CA THR A 107 4.37 5.75 -3.00
C THR A 107 3.16 5.09 -3.66
N VAL A 108 3.16 3.77 -3.77
CA VAL A 108 2.03 3.03 -4.33
C VAL A 108 1.06 2.66 -3.20
N LEU A 109 -0.22 3.03 -3.34
CA LEU A 109 -1.31 2.59 -2.49
C LEU A 109 -2.17 1.57 -3.25
N LEU A 110 -2.16 0.33 -2.79
CA LEU A 110 -3.08 -0.71 -3.27
C LEU A 110 -4.23 -0.81 -2.27
N ASP A 111 -5.45 -0.56 -2.70
CA ASP A 111 -6.65 -0.56 -1.85
C ASP A 111 -7.57 -1.72 -2.22
N ASP A 112 -8.34 -2.26 -1.28
CA ASP A 112 -9.23 -3.42 -1.49
C ASP A 112 -8.55 -4.59 -2.22
N CYS A 113 -7.36 -5.00 -1.75
CA CYS A 113 -6.55 -6.03 -2.43
C CYS A 113 -7.10 -7.46 -2.32
N ASP A 114 -8.08 -7.73 -1.47
CA ASP A 114 -8.65 -9.07 -1.21
C ASP A 114 -8.91 -9.94 -2.46
N PRO A 115 -9.61 -9.47 -3.51
CA PRO A 115 -9.88 -10.28 -4.70
C PRO A 115 -8.62 -10.65 -5.50
N VAL A 116 -7.53 -9.90 -5.36
CA VAL A 116 -6.32 -10.04 -6.20
C VAL A 116 -5.04 -10.07 -5.36
N ALA A 117 -5.13 -10.47 -4.09
CA ALA A 117 -4.03 -10.41 -3.13
C ALA A 117 -2.78 -11.16 -3.63
N GLY A 118 -2.96 -12.29 -4.33
CA GLY A 118 -1.86 -13.03 -4.95
C GLY A 118 -1.13 -12.24 -6.04
N ALA A 119 -1.87 -11.56 -6.92
CA ALA A 119 -1.33 -10.73 -7.99
C ALA A 119 -0.67 -9.46 -7.43
N CYS A 120 -1.28 -8.81 -6.44
CA CYS A 120 -0.69 -7.69 -5.70
C CYS A 120 0.63 -8.10 -5.05
N ALA A 121 0.66 -9.24 -4.35
CA ALA A 121 1.88 -9.74 -3.70
C ALA A 121 2.99 -10.03 -4.73
N TRP A 122 2.64 -10.58 -5.90
CA TRP A 122 3.61 -10.77 -6.98
C TRP A 122 4.17 -9.44 -7.48
N LEU A 123 3.31 -8.45 -7.78
CA LEU A 123 3.72 -7.15 -8.28
C LEU A 123 4.59 -6.39 -7.27
N VAL A 124 4.19 -6.36 -6.00
CA VAL A 124 4.95 -5.74 -4.91
C VAL A 124 6.34 -6.34 -4.81
N ARG A 125 6.49 -7.67 -4.91
CA ARG A 125 7.81 -8.32 -4.93
C ARG A 125 8.66 -7.88 -6.12
N GLN A 126 8.07 -7.71 -7.31
CA GLN A 126 8.80 -7.22 -8.48
C GLN A 126 9.26 -5.78 -8.28
N LEU A 127 8.37 -4.91 -7.77
CA LEU A 127 8.68 -3.51 -7.51
C LEU A 127 9.80 -3.36 -6.47
N LEU A 128 9.74 -4.11 -5.37
CA LEU A 128 10.77 -4.10 -4.33
C LEU A 128 12.12 -4.62 -4.84
N ARG A 129 12.12 -5.70 -5.64
CA ARG A 129 13.36 -6.23 -6.27
C ARG A 129 13.99 -5.23 -7.24
N ALA A 130 13.17 -4.46 -7.94
CA ALA A 130 13.61 -3.44 -8.88
C ALA A 130 13.99 -2.10 -8.21
N GLY A 131 13.89 -1.99 -6.89
CA GLY A 131 14.33 -0.81 -6.13
C GLY A 131 13.28 0.31 -6.03
N ALA A 132 11.98 -0.01 -6.15
CA ALA A 132 10.92 0.97 -5.91
C ALA A 132 10.98 1.54 -4.49
N ALA A 133 10.64 2.83 -4.37
CA ALA A 133 10.82 3.56 -3.11
C ALA A 133 9.96 3.01 -1.98
N ARG A 134 8.63 2.86 -2.16
CA ARG A 134 7.68 2.48 -1.09
C ARG A 134 6.34 1.95 -1.64
N VAL A 135 5.77 0.93 -1.00
CA VAL A 135 4.44 0.37 -1.29
C VAL A 135 3.62 0.23 0.00
N CYS A 136 2.37 0.68 -0.02
CA CYS A 136 1.39 0.53 1.04
C CYS A 136 0.20 -0.27 0.49
N GLY A 137 -0.11 -1.43 1.08
CA GLY A 137 -1.28 -2.21 0.74
C GLY A 137 -2.35 -2.09 1.84
N VAL A 138 -3.61 -2.00 1.45
CA VAL A 138 -4.77 -2.05 2.35
C VAL A 138 -5.61 -3.26 1.97
N VAL A 139 -5.83 -4.12 2.96
CA VAL A 139 -6.61 -5.35 2.84
C VAL A 139 -7.77 -5.25 3.84
N SER A 140 -8.98 -5.47 3.37
CA SER A 140 -10.20 -5.42 4.17
C SER A 140 -10.71 -6.85 4.38
N CYS A 141 -10.46 -7.40 5.58
CA CYS A 141 -11.01 -8.69 5.98
C CYS A 141 -12.52 -8.63 6.23
#